data_AF-A0A7S0N362-F1
#
_entry.id   AF-A0A7S0N362-F1
#
_cell.length_a   1.000
_cell.length_b   1.000
_cell.length_c   1.000
_cell.angle_alpha   90.00
_cell.angle_beta   90.00
_cell.angle_gamma   90.00
#
_symmetry.space_group_name_H-M   'P 1'
#
loop_
_entity.id
_entity.type
_entity.pdbx_description
1 polymer ?
#
loop_
_entity_poly.entity_id
_entity_poly.type
_entity_poly.pdbx_seq_one_letter_code
_entity_poly.pdbx_strand_id
1 'polypeptide(L)'
;PAAAAAAARLAGAGEVTVAAHAAEADLDATLLAAGALQSDVIVMLATAASTSPLSDAELLALLDSLARLHREAPSAGPPPRVVAAAHDPAMIPLLRRAAAAAAVPLDLLLARNIQAGTLVQVLLKPEMAAVLSAVTSAAGPGLCLLDPGPALRAAAAVPLADARLEDLEACAAGLSRAAGRQHVVLGVLRPAAAGEEEAVRLNPPRGVRL
;
A
#
# COMPACT_ATOMS: atom_id res chain seq x y z
N PRO A 1 5.28 22.76 -1.50
CA PRO A 1 4.13 23.15 -0.63
C PRO A 1 3.09 22.03 -0.41
N ALA A 2 2.51 21.43 -1.45
CA ALA A 2 1.50 20.37 -1.29
C ALA A 2 2.06 19.05 -0.73
N ALA A 3 3.22 18.59 -1.21
CA ALA A 3 3.89 17.39 -0.70
C ALA A 3 4.29 17.54 0.79
N ALA A 4 4.81 18.71 1.18
CA ALA A 4 5.14 19.01 2.57
C ALA A 4 3.90 19.02 3.49
N ALA A 5 2.75 19.53 3.01
CA ALA A 5 1.50 19.50 3.76
C ALA A 5 0.92 18.09 3.88
N ALA A 6 1.00 17.26 2.83
CA ALA A 6 0.61 15.86 2.87
C ALA A 6 1.49 15.07 3.85
N ALA A 7 2.80 15.31 3.81
CA ALA A 7 3.76 14.66 4.68
C ALA A 7 3.60 15.07 6.15
N ALA A 8 3.29 16.35 6.43
CA ALA A 8 2.95 16.82 7.78
C ALA A 8 1.66 16.19 8.33
N ARG A 9 0.68 15.89 7.46
CA ARG A 9 -0.55 15.17 7.87
C ARG A 9 -0.28 13.69 8.15
N LEU A 10 0.64 13.07 7.41
CA LEU A 10 1.07 11.69 7.64
C LEU A 10 1.91 11.54 8.92
N ALA A 11 2.77 12.52 9.23
CA ALA A 11 3.55 12.56 10.46
C ALA A 11 2.72 12.63 11.75
N GLY A 12 1.44 13.01 11.66
CA GLY A 12 0.50 12.94 12.79
C GLY A 12 -0.03 11.54 13.10
N ALA A 13 0.23 10.54 12.24
CA ALA A 13 -0.33 9.19 12.32
C ALA A 13 0.70 8.08 12.67
N GLY A 14 1.98 8.44 12.83
CA GLY A 14 3.09 7.53 13.16
C GLY A 14 4.45 8.21 13.03
N GLU A 15 5.56 7.47 13.22
CA GLU A 15 6.92 7.96 12.92
C GLU A 15 7.10 8.04 11.40
N VAL A 16 6.81 9.20 10.81
CA VAL A 16 7.00 9.45 9.38
C VAL A 16 8.15 10.41 9.17
N THR A 17 9.23 9.92 8.54
CA THR A 17 10.35 10.75 8.09
C THR A 17 10.07 11.29 6.69
N VAL A 18 10.18 12.60 6.53
CA VAL A 18 9.93 13.27 5.25
C VAL A 18 11.25 13.77 4.69
N ALA A 19 11.67 13.20 3.56
CA ALA A 19 12.83 13.67 2.80
C ALA A 19 12.37 14.27 1.47
N ALA A 20 12.87 15.47 1.17
CA ALA A 20 12.71 16.09 -0.13
C ALA A 20 14.03 15.97 -0.88
N HIS A 21 13.99 15.38 -2.07
CA HIS A 21 15.14 15.29 -2.95
C HIS A 21 15.04 16.38 -4.02
N ALA A 22 16.09 17.19 -4.16
CA ALA A 22 16.25 18.09 -5.28
C ALA A 22 17.04 17.37 -6.39
N ALA A 23 16.70 17.58 -7.66
CA ALA A 23 17.29 16.87 -8.80
C ALA A 23 18.83 16.98 -8.92
N GLU A 24 19.44 17.96 -8.26
CA GLU A 24 20.90 18.19 -8.24
C GLU A 24 21.60 17.54 -7.03
N ALA A 25 20.84 17.02 -6.06
CA ALA A 25 21.40 16.41 -4.86
C ALA A 25 21.82 14.95 -5.13
N ASP A 26 22.71 14.43 -4.30
CA ASP A 26 23.01 13.00 -4.29
C ASP A 26 21.84 12.23 -3.64
N LEU A 27 21.20 11.37 -4.43
CA LEU A 27 20.04 10.60 -4.00
C LEU A 27 20.41 9.62 -2.89
N ASP A 28 21.58 9.00 -2.94
CA ASP A 28 22.00 8.01 -1.95
C ASP A 28 22.22 8.67 -0.59
N ALA A 29 22.92 9.81 -0.59
CA ALA A 29 23.12 10.60 0.62
C ALA A 29 21.78 11.07 1.21
N THR A 30 20.83 11.46 0.35
CA THR A 30 19.47 11.86 0.77
C THR A 30 18.74 10.70 1.44
N LEU A 31 18.78 9.50 0.83
CA LEU A 31 18.11 8.30 1.35
C LEU A 31 18.73 7.83 2.66
N LEU A 32 20.06 7.86 2.78
CA LEU A 32 20.76 7.49 4.02
C LEU A 32 20.45 8.47 5.15
N ALA A 33 20.49 9.79 4.89
CA ALA A 33 20.14 10.80 5.88
C ALA A 33 18.69 10.68 6.35
N ALA A 34 17.80 10.19 5.48
CA ALA A 34 16.39 9.93 5.78
C ALA A 34 16.14 8.60 6.51
N GLY A 35 17.16 7.76 6.70
CA GLY A 35 17.00 6.43 7.30
C GLY A 35 16.22 5.45 6.42
N ALA A 36 16.34 5.57 5.09
CA ALA A 36 15.58 4.76 4.13
C ALA A 36 15.76 3.24 4.33
N LEU A 37 16.97 2.81 4.74
CA LEU A 37 17.27 1.40 5.00
C LEU A 37 16.63 0.85 6.28
N GLN A 38 16.24 1.72 7.22
CA GLN A 38 15.57 1.33 8.46
C GLN A 38 14.05 1.49 8.36
N SER A 39 13.55 1.97 7.23
CA SER A 39 12.13 2.23 7.02
C SER A 39 11.41 0.94 6.63
N ASP A 40 10.18 0.76 7.11
CA ASP A 40 9.31 -0.33 6.61
C ASP A 40 8.76 -0.02 5.21
N VAL A 41 8.41 1.26 4.99
CA VAL A 41 7.75 1.74 3.77
C VAL A 41 8.35 3.07 3.34
N ILE A 42 8.64 3.19 2.05
CA ILE A 42 8.99 4.44 1.38
C ILE A 42 7.86 4.83 0.45
N VAL A 43 7.31 6.02 0.65
CA VAL A 43 6.25 6.58 -0.22
C VAL A 43 6.87 7.64 -1.12
N MET A 44 6.89 7.37 -2.44
CA MET A 44 7.33 8.34 -3.43
C MET A 44 6.13 9.18 -3.89
N LEU A 45 6.15 10.46 -3.53
CA LEU A 45 5.14 11.42 -3.93
C LEU A 45 5.62 12.19 -5.16
N ALA A 46 4.85 12.17 -6.24
CA ALA A 46 5.09 13.07 -7.35
C ALA A 46 4.86 14.52 -6.91
N THR A 47 5.74 15.41 -7.34
CA THR A 47 5.49 16.84 -7.14
C THR A 47 4.30 17.24 -8.01
N ALA A 48 3.41 18.10 -7.51
CA ALA A 48 2.22 18.53 -8.26
C ALA A 48 2.52 19.17 -9.63
N ALA A 49 3.80 19.49 -9.90
CA ALA A 49 4.29 20.02 -11.16
C ALA A 49 4.76 18.94 -12.15
N SER A 50 5.02 17.70 -11.71
CA SER A 50 5.54 16.63 -12.56
C SER A 50 4.41 15.72 -13.05
N THR A 51 3.61 16.20 -14.00
CA THR A 51 2.88 15.33 -14.94
C THR A 51 3.82 14.73 -16.01
N SER A 52 5.13 14.80 -15.76
CA SER A 52 6.22 14.53 -16.68
C SER A 52 6.65 13.07 -16.60
N PRO A 53 7.04 12.44 -17.72
CA PRO A 53 7.70 11.12 -17.74
C PRO A 53 8.94 11.04 -16.82
N LEU A 54 9.45 12.18 -16.35
CA LEU A 54 10.50 12.26 -15.34
C LEU A 54 10.14 11.58 -14.01
N SER A 55 8.86 11.52 -13.62
CA SER A 55 8.48 10.88 -12.35
C SER A 55 8.71 9.36 -12.35
N ASP A 56 8.50 8.69 -13.49
CA ASP A 56 8.77 7.24 -13.59
C ASP A 56 10.29 6.98 -13.67
N ALA A 57 11.06 7.90 -14.25
CA ALA A 57 12.52 7.84 -14.27
C ALA A 57 13.14 8.06 -12.88
N GLU A 58 12.60 8.99 -12.09
CA GLU A 58 12.97 9.20 -10.69
C GLU A 58 12.68 7.94 -9.84
N LEU A 59 11.57 7.24 -10.11
CA LEU A 59 11.28 5.98 -9.45
C LEU A 59 12.30 4.89 -9.82
N LEU A 60 12.73 4.81 -11.07
CA LEU A 60 13.81 3.91 -11.47
C LEU A 60 15.12 4.24 -10.75
N ALA A 61 15.47 5.52 -10.63
CA ALA A 61 16.65 5.97 -9.91
C ALA A 61 16.58 5.59 -8.42
N LEU A 62 15.41 5.79 -7.79
CA LEU A 62 15.17 5.36 -6.41
C LEU A 62 15.39 3.86 -6.21
N LEU A 63 14.85 3.03 -7.10
CA LEU A 63 15.00 1.57 -7.03
C LEU A 63 16.47 1.14 -7.20
N ASP A 64 17.21 1.75 -8.13
CA ASP A 64 18.65 1.49 -8.31
C ASP A 64 19.48 1.90 -7.09
N SER A 65 19.23 3.09 -6.54
CA SER A 65 19.86 3.58 -5.32
C SER A 65 19.62 2.67 -4.13
N LEU A 66 18.36 2.24 -3.91
CA LEU A 66 18.04 1.28 -2.85
C LEU A 66 18.75 -0.04 -3.04
N ALA A 67 18.81 -0.57 -4.28
CA ALA A 67 19.54 -1.81 -4.57
C ALA A 67 21.05 -1.69 -4.30
N ARG A 68 21.66 -0.54 -4.61
CA ARG A 68 23.07 -0.26 -4.31
C ARG A 68 23.31 -0.16 -2.81
N LEU A 69 22.56 0.68 -2.11
CA LEU A 69 22.69 0.89 -0.66
C LEU A 69 22.49 -0.42 0.12
N HIS A 70 21.53 -1.26 -0.30
CA HIS A 70 21.27 -2.53 0.36
C HIS A 70 22.39 -3.57 0.13
N ARG A 71 23.01 -3.58 -1.05
CA ARG A 71 24.19 -4.42 -1.32
C ARG A 71 25.40 -4.00 -0.50
N GLU A 72 25.56 -2.70 -0.27
CA GLU A 72 26.66 -2.13 0.52
C GLU A 72 26.45 -2.28 2.03
N ALA A 73 25.20 -2.38 2.48
CA ALA A 73 24.83 -2.54 3.89
C ALA A 73 23.94 -3.78 4.13
N PRO A 74 24.44 -5.02 3.91
CA PRO A 74 23.64 -6.24 4.01
C PRO A 74 23.15 -6.54 5.45
N SER A 75 23.69 -5.87 6.46
CA SER A 75 23.21 -5.94 7.84
C SER A 75 21.94 -5.12 8.10
N ALA A 76 21.45 -4.35 7.12
CA ALA A 76 20.32 -3.45 7.28
C ALA A 76 18.94 -4.13 7.36
N GLY A 77 18.87 -5.46 7.22
CA GLY A 77 17.61 -6.21 7.24
C GLY A 77 17.04 -6.41 5.84
N PRO A 78 15.73 -6.66 5.67
CA PRO A 78 15.09 -6.71 4.35
C PRO A 78 14.93 -5.30 3.75
N PRO A 79 14.87 -5.17 2.41
CA PRO A 79 14.67 -3.87 1.78
C PRO A 79 13.25 -3.30 2.07
N PRO A 80 13.11 -1.97 2.17
CA PRO A 80 11.83 -1.31 2.40
C PRO A 80 10.84 -1.57 1.26
N ARG A 81 9.55 -1.63 1.58
CA ARG A 81 8.49 -1.64 0.55
C ARG A 81 8.35 -0.24 -0.04
N VAL A 82 8.32 -0.12 -1.36
CA VAL A 82 8.14 1.16 -2.06
C VAL A 82 6.71 1.28 -2.56
N VAL A 83 6.04 2.37 -2.22
CA VAL A 83 4.72 2.75 -2.75
C VAL A 83 4.88 4.00 -3.59
N ALA A 84 4.55 3.92 -4.88
CA ALA A 84 4.77 5.03 -5.81
C ALA A 84 3.63 5.16 -6.83
N ALA A 85 3.41 6.37 -7.35
CA ALA A 85 2.48 6.58 -8.45
C ALA A 85 3.17 6.34 -9.81
N ALA A 86 2.66 5.39 -10.60
CA ALA A 86 3.08 5.23 -11.99
C ALA A 86 2.31 6.23 -12.86
N HIS A 87 3.04 7.04 -13.62
CA HIS A 87 2.45 8.09 -14.47
C HIS A 87 2.10 7.55 -15.86
N ASP A 88 3.00 6.79 -16.47
CA ASP A 88 2.77 6.09 -17.72
C ASP A 88 2.48 4.60 -17.48
N PRO A 89 1.27 4.11 -17.78
CA PRO A 89 0.96 2.68 -17.69
C PRO A 89 1.89 1.79 -18.51
N ALA A 90 2.48 2.29 -19.59
CA ALA A 90 3.44 1.54 -20.41
C ALA A 90 4.76 1.27 -19.66
N MET A 91 5.09 2.06 -18.63
CA MET A 91 6.30 1.89 -17.82
C MET A 91 6.15 0.84 -16.73
N ILE A 92 4.93 0.41 -16.38
CA ILE A 92 4.66 -0.58 -15.32
C ILE A 92 5.51 -1.85 -15.45
N PRO A 93 5.60 -2.51 -16.62
CA PRO A 93 6.40 -3.73 -16.76
C PRO A 93 7.89 -3.48 -16.50
N LEU A 94 8.40 -2.32 -16.90
CA LEU A 94 9.80 -1.94 -16.69
C LEU A 94 10.06 -1.64 -15.21
N LEU A 95 9.21 -0.85 -14.55
CA LEU A 95 9.29 -0.53 -13.12
C LEU A 95 9.26 -1.81 -12.26
N ARG A 96 8.35 -2.73 -12.57
CA ARG A 96 8.26 -4.03 -11.86
C ARG A 96 9.51 -4.88 -12.06
N ARG A 97 10.08 -4.92 -13.27
CA ARG A 97 11.34 -5.63 -13.53
C ARG A 97 12.51 -5.00 -12.78
N ALA A 98 12.59 -3.67 -12.75
CA ALA A 98 13.63 -2.96 -12.01
C ALA A 98 13.54 -3.23 -10.50
N ALA A 99 12.33 -3.18 -9.93
CA ALA A 99 12.09 -3.51 -8.53
C ALA A 99 12.43 -4.97 -8.20
N ALA A 100 12.03 -5.92 -9.06
CA ALA A 100 12.38 -7.33 -8.89
C ALA A 100 13.90 -7.55 -8.96
N ALA A 101 14.60 -6.88 -9.89
CA ALA A 101 16.06 -6.93 -9.99
C ALA A 101 16.75 -6.31 -8.76
N ALA A 102 16.14 -5.28 -8.17
CA ALA A 102 16.56 -4.65 -6.93
C ALA A 102 16.20 -5.46 -5.67
N ALA A 103 15.42 -6.54 -5.80
CA ALA A 103 14.78 -7.25 -4.70
C ALA A 103 13.91 -6.36 -3.78
N VAL A 104 13.40 -5.25 -4.32
CA VAL A 104 12.57 -4.27 -3.60
C VAL A 104 11.09 -4.57 -3.84
N PRO A 105 10.26 -4.77 -2.79
CA PRO A 105 8.81 -4.86 -2.95
C PRO A 105 8.26 -3.52 -3.46
N LEU A 106 7.51 -3.53 -4.56
CA LEU A 106 6.99 -2.32 -5.21
C LEU A 106 5.48 -2.39 -5.44
N ASP A 107 4.76 -1.43 -4.85
CA ASP A 107 3.34 -1.19 -5.08
C ASP A 107 3.14 0.06 -5.94
N LEU A 108 2.53 -0.12 -7.11
CA LEU A 108 2.29 0.96 -8.07
C LEU A 108 0.84 1.44 -8.04
N LEU A 109 0.67 2.74 -7.83
CA LEU A 109 -0.62 3.42 -7.89
C LEU A 109 -0.81 4.07 -9.26
N LEU A 110 -1.86 3.70 -9.96
CA LEU A 110 -2.25 4.38 -11.20
C LEU A 110 -3.17 5.56 -10.88
N ALA A 111 -2.58 6.62 -10.33
CA ALA A 111 -3.31 7.76 -9.78
C ALA A 111 -4.33 8.35 -10.78
N ARG A 112 -3.98 8.45 -12.06
CA ARG A 112 -4.90 8.92 -13.11
C ARG A 112 -6.10 7.99 -13.30
N ASN A 113 -5.89 6.68 -13.31
CA ASN A 113 -6.97 5.71 -13.45
C ASN A 113 -7.87 5.70 -12.21
N ILE A 114 -7.27 5.82 -11.01
CA ILE A 114 -8.01 5.93 -9.76
C ILE A 114 -8.89 7.19 -9.77
N GLN A 115 -8.36 8.33 -10.18
CA GLN A 115 -9.10 9.60 -10.27
C GLN A 115 -10.22 9.53 -11.33
N ALA A 116 -9.92 9.03 -12.53
CA ALA A 116 -10.91 8.88 -13.60
C ALA A 116 -12.04 7.91 -13.21
N GLY A 117 -11.69 6.76 -12.64
CA GLY A 117 -12.67 5.78 -12.15
C GLY A 117 -13.54 6.35 -11.02
N THR A 118 -12.91 7.09 -10.09
CA THR A 118 -13.63 7.80 -9.02
C THR A 118 -14.62 8.81 -9.59
N LEU A 119 -14.20 9.60 -10.58
CA LEU A 119 -15.07 10.58 -11.24
C LEU A 119 -16.27 9.90 -11.89
N VAL A 120 -16.06 8.82 -12.63
CA VAL A 120 -17.15 8.05 -13.26
C VAL A 120 -18.12 7.51 -12.21
N GLN A 121 -17.62 6.96 -11.11
CA GLN A 121 -18.47 6.45 -10.03
C GLN A 121 -19.31 7.56 -9.39
N VAL A 122 -18.73 8.73 -9.14
CA VAL A 122 -19.44 9.90 -8.58
C VAL A 122 -20.47 10.45 -9.56
N LEU A 123 -20.16 10.49 -10.86
CA LEU A 123 -21.12 10.94 -11.89
C LEU A 123 -22.31 9.98 -12.01
N LEU A 124 -22.09 8.67 -11.89
CA LEU A 124 -23.15 7.66 -11.96
C LEU A 124 -23.96 7.58 -10.66
N LYS A 125 -23.32 7.79 -9.51
CA LYS A 125 -23.90 7.72 -8.16
C LYS A 125 -23.31 8.81 -7.27
N PRO A 126 -23.95 10.00 -7.22
CA PRO A 126 -23.43 11.14 -6.47
C PRO A 126 -23.19 10.86 -4.97
N GLU A 127 -23.96 9.95 -4.37
CA GLU A 127 -23.79 9.57 -2.95
C GLU A 127 -22.43 8.92 -2.68
N MET A 128 -21.78 8.37 -3.73
CA MET A 128 -20.46 7.75 -3.62
C MET A 128 -19.38 8.74 -3.19
N ALA A 129 -19.55 10.04 -3.48
CA ALA A 129 -18.61 11.06 -3.02
C ALA A 129 -18.52 11.13 -1.49
N ALA A 130 -19.65 11.02 -0.80
CA ALA A 130 -19.70 11.01 0.66
C ALA A 130 -19.07 9.73 1.23
N VAL A 131 -19.33 8.58 0.60
CA VAL A 131 -18.73 7.29 0.99
C VAL A 131 -17.21 7.32 0.85
N LEU A 132 -16.70 7.77 -0.30
CA LEU A 132 -15.26 7.86 -0.55
C LEU A 132 -14.58 8.84 0.41
N SER A 133 -15.21 9.99 0.66
CA SER A 133 -14.72 10.97 1.63
C SER A 133 -14.64 10.38 3.04
N ALA A 134 -15.69 9.65 3.47
CA ALA A 134 -15.71 9.03 4.78
C ALA A 134 -14.60 7.97 4.92
N VAL A 135 -14.47 7.07 3.95
CA VAL A 135 -13.51 5.95 3.99
C VAL A 135 -12.05 6.42 3.91
N THR A 136 -11.78 7.51 3.18
CA THR A 136 -10.42 8.07 3.06
C THR A 136 -10.06 9.07 4.16
N SER A 137 -11.03 9.48 4.98
CA SER A 137 -10.78 10.39 6.10
C SER A 137 -10.19 9.65 7.31
N ALA A 138 -9.24 10.30 7.99
CA ALA A 138 -8.65 9.77 9.23
C ALA A 138 -9.66 9.56 10.37
N ALA A 139 -10.81 10.23 10.32
CA ALA A 139 -11.86 10.17 11.35
C ALA A 139 -13.04 9.26 10.97
N GLY A 140 -13.08 8.73 9.75
CA GLY A 140 -14.20 7.97 9.24
C GLY A 140 -14.10 6.47 9.50
N PRO A 141 -14.99 5.66 8.88
CA PRO A 141 -14.89 4.21 8.90
C PRO A 141 -13.62 3.79 8.15
N GLY A 142 -12.53 3.60 8.90
CA GLY A 142 -11.24 3.21 8.35
C GLY A 142 -11.29 1.82 7.71
N LEU A 143 -10.44 1.60 6.71
CA LEU A 143 -10.16 0.27 6.18
C LEU A 143 -8.97 -0.32 6.93
N CYS A 144 -9.09 -1.58 7.36
CA CYS A 144 -8.02 -2.30 8.00
C CYS A 144 -7.88 -3.70 7.42
N LEU A 145 -6.64 -4.19 7.39
CA LEU A 145 -6.34 -5.60 7.18
C LEU A 145 -6.22 -6.24 8.56
N LEU A 146 -6.95 -7.34 8.74
CA LEU A 146 -6.94 -8.10 9.99
C LEU A 146 -6.41 -9.49 9.69
N ASP A 147 -5.45 -9.96 10.48
CA ASP A 147 -5.05 -11.37 10.47
C ASP A 147 -6.10 -12.17 11.26
N PRO A 148 -6.88 -13.05 10.60
CA PRO A 148 -7.88 -13.85 11.28
C PRO A 148 -7.26 -15.04 12.05
N GLY A 149 -5.97 -15.36 11.82
CA GLY A 149 -5.28 -16.53 12.37
C GLY A 149 -5.37 -16.69 13.89
N PRO A 150 -5.15 -15.63 14.70
CA PRO A 150 -5.31 -15.71 16.16
C PRO A 150 -6.75 -16.04 16.59
N ALA A 151 -7.75 -15.43 15.95
CA ALA A 151 -9.17 -15.64 16.28
C ALA A 151 -9.67 -17.02 15.83
N LEU A 152 -9.30 -17.45 14.63
CA LEU A 152 -9.65 -18.77 14.10
C LEU A 152 -8.99 -19.90 14.88
N ARG A 153 -7.72 -19.74 15.30
CA ARG A 153 -7.04 -20.72 16.15
C ARG A 153 -7.70 -20.85 17.52
N ALA A 154 -8.15 -19.73 18.10
CA ALA A 154 -8.89 -19.74 19.37
C ALA A 154 -10.27 -20.41 19.24
N ALA A 155 -10.90 -20.33 18.06
CA ALA A 155 -12.19 -20.97 17.77
C ALA A 155 -12.09 -22.48 17.45
N ALA A 156 -10.89 -23.02 17.28
CA ALA A 156 -10.53 -24.45 17.21
C ALA A 156 -11.26 -25.36 16.17
N ALA A 157 -12.17 -24.85 15.34
CA ALA A 157 -13.03 -25.72 14.52
C ALA A 157 -12.63 -25.85 13.04
N VAL A 158 -11.84 -24.93 12.47
CA VAL A 158 -11.56 -24.90 11.02
C VAL A 158 -10.10 -24.50 10.76
N PRO A 159 -9.31 -25.33 10.04
CA PRO A 159 -8.00 -24.93 9.53
C PRO A 159 -8.10 -23.68 8.64
N LEU A 160 -7.12 -22.78 8.68
CA LEU A 160 -7.12 -21.56 7.86
C LEU A 160 -7.32 -21.85 6.36
N ALA A 161 -6.75 -22.95 5.88
CA ALA A 161 -6.86 -23.41 4.49
C ALA A 161 -8.27 -23.91 4.09
N ASP A 162 -9.13 -24.18 5.07
CA ASP A 162 -10.52 -24.62 4.86
C ASP A 162 -11.53 -23.52 5.24
N ALA A 163 -11.04 -22.37 5.71
CA ALA A 163 -11.88 -21.27 6.14
C ALA A 163 -12.71 -20.73 4.97
N ARG A 164 -13.96 -20.39 5.26
CA ARG A 164 -14.89 -19.76 4.33
C ARG A 164 -15.17 -18.33 4.78
N LEU A 165 -15.82 -17.56 3.92
CA LEU A 165 -16.15 -16.17 4.21
C LEU A 165 -16.95 -16.03 5.51
N GLU A 166 -17.85 -16.97 5.77
CA GLU A 166 -18.69 -16.99 6.96
C GLU A 166 -17.88 -17.15 8.25
N ASP A 167 -16.79 -17.91 8.20
CA ASP A 167 -15.88 -18.08 9.34
C ASP A 167 -15.12 -16.78 9.63
N LEU A 168 -14.75 -16.05 8.59
CA LEU A 168 -14.11 -14.73 8.71
C LEU A 168 -15.09 -13.67 9.19
N GLU A 169 -16.34 -13.67 8.72
CA GLU A 169 -17.41 -12.80 9.20
C GLU A 169 -17.69 -13.03 10.69
N ALA A 170 -17.72 -14.31 11.13
CA ALA A 170 -17.87 -14.66 12.54
C ALA A 170 -16.69 -14.15 13.39
N CYS A 171 -15.45 -14.27 12.89
CA CYS A 171 -14.27 -13.72 13.54
C CYS A 171 -14.33 -12.19 13.64
N ALA A 172 -14.66 -11.50 12.55
CA ALA A 172 -14.83 -10.06 12.53
C ALA A 172 -15.92 -9.58 13.50
N ALA A 173 -17.03 -10.32 13.62
CA ALA A 173 -18.07 -10.05 14.61
C ALA A 173 -17.58 -10.26 16.06
N GLY A 174 -16.73 -11.26 16.31
CA GLY A 174 -16.04 -11.45 17.58
C GLY A 174 -15.13 -10.27 17.94
N LEU A 175 -14.27 -9.89 17.01
CA LEU A 175 -13.37 -8.72 17.15
C LEU A 175 -14.16 -7.44 17.35
N SER A 176 -15.27 -7.28 16.64
CA SER A 176 -16.16 -6.12 16.78
C SER A 176 -16.70 -5.96 18.19
N ARG A 177 -17.16 -7.06 18.79
CA ARG A 177 -17.64 -7.08 20.18
C ARG A 177 -16.53 -6.75 21.17
N ALA A 178 -15.34 -7.34 20.99
CA ALA A 178 -14.21 -7.10 21.89
C ALA A 178 -13.69 -5.65 21.82
N ALA A 179 -13.66 -5.06 20.62
CA ALA A 179 -13.15 -3.71 20.40
C ALA A 179 -14.20 -2.60 20.61
N GLY A 180 -15.48 -2.95 20.81
CA GLY A 180 -16.58 -1.97 20.85
C GLY A 180 -16.75 -1.20 19.53
N ARG A 181 -16.34 -1.80 18.40
CA ARG A 181 -16.36 -1.20 17.06
C ARG A 181 -17.03 -2.15 16.09
N GLN A 182 -17.81 -1.65 15.14
CA GLN A 182 -18.42 -2.52 14.13
C GLN A 182 -17.47 -2.70 12.94
N HIS A 183 -17.10 -3.96 12.65
CA HIS A 183 -16.34 -4.32 11.45
C HIS A 183 -17.27 -4.94 10.41
N VAL A 184 -17.03 -4.61 9.14
CA VAL A 184 -17.72 -5.21 7.99
C VAL A 184 -16.65 -5.83 7.11
N VAL A 185 -16.78 -7.13 6.84
CA VAL A 185 -15.83 -7.86 5.97
C VAL A 185 -16.16 -7.52 4.52
N LEU A 186 -15.23 -6.86 3.83
CA LEU A 186 -15.38 -6.49 2.42
C LEU A 186 -14.75 -7.51 1.47
N GLY A 187 -13.79 -8.28 1.94
CA GLY A 187 -13.03 -9.19 1.10
C GLY A 187 -11.89 -9.86 1.86
N VAL A 188 -11.05 -10.55 1.09
CA VAL A 188 -9.89 -11.29 1.60
C VAL A 188 -8.64 -10.94 0.81
N LEU A 189 -7.53 -10.83 1.52
CA LEU A 189 -6.21 -10.75 0.91
C LEU A 189 -5.59 -12.15 0.97
N ARG A 190 -5.30 -12.73 -0.20
CA ARG A 190 -4.48 -13.93 -0.27
C ARG A 190 -3.02 -13.53 -0.44
N PRO A 191 -2.12 -13.93 0.48
CA PRO A 191 -0.70 -13.73 0.26
C PRO A 191 -0.27 -14.45 -1.01
N ALA A 192 0.62 -13.83 -1.77
CA ALA A 192 1.15 -14.39 -3.00
C ALA A 192 1.84 -15.74 -2.72
N ALA A 193 1.50 -16.77 -3.51
CA ALA A 193 2.38 -17.92 -3.65
C ALA A 193 3.66 -17.52 -4.42
N ALA A 194 4.71 -18.35 -4.38
CA ALA A 194 5.95 -18.06 -5.08
C ALA A 194 5.70 -17.83 -6.59
N GLY A 195 5.89 -16.59 -7.04
CA GLY A 195 5.68 -16.18 -8.44
C GLY A 195 4.27 -15.67 -8.77
N GLU A 196 3.36 -15.57 -7.80
CA GLU A 196 2.04 -14.96 -7.96
C GLU A 196 2.00 -13.52 -7.40
N GLU A 197 1.01 -12.74 -7.82
CA GLU A 197 0.74 -11.42 -7.22
C GLU A 197 -0.23 -11.56 -6.04
N GLU A 198 -0.02 -10.75 -5.00
CA GLU A 198 -0.98 -10.62 -3.92
C GLU A 198 -2.32 -10.17 -4.50
N ALA A 199 -3.38 -10.94 -4.21
CA ALA A 199 -4.69 -10.69 -4.78
C ALA A 199 -5.69 -10.38 -3.67
N VAL A 200 -6.26 -9.18 -3.72
CA VAL A 200 -7.42 -8.81 -2.91
C VAL A 200 -8.68 -9.24 -3.66
N ARG A 201 -9.42 -10.18 -3.08
CA ARG A 201 -10.74 -10.57 -3.58
C ARG A 201 -11.82 -9.87 -2.78
N LEU A 202 -12.42 -8.84 -3.38
CA LEU A 202 -13.57 -8.13 -2.83
C LEU A 202 -14.87 -8.89 -3.11
N ASN A 203 -15.78 -8.91 -2.13
CA ASN A 203 -17.07 -9.58 -2.18
C ASN A 203 -16.97 -11.03 -2.72
N PRO A 204 -16.15 -11.91 -2.11
CA PRO A 204 -16.06 -13.29 -2.55
C PRO A 204 -17.41 -14.01 -2.40
N PRO A 205 -17.72 -14.99 -3.27
CA PRO A 205 -18.94 -15.78 -3.16
C PRO A 205 -18.95 -16.58 -1.86
N ARG A 206 -20.13 -16.66 -1.25
CA ARG A 206 -20.38 -17.42 -0.02
C ARG A 206 -20.21 -18.92 -0.24
N GLY A 207 -19.81 -19.64 0.80
CA GLY A 207 -19.61 -21.09 0.78
C GLY A 207 -18.37 -21.59 0.04
N VAL A 208 -17.58 -20.71 -0.60
CA VAL A 208 -16.34 -21.07 -1.28
C VAL A 208 -15.17 -21.02 -0.31
N ARG A 209 -14.29 -22.01 -0.36
CA ARG A 209 -13.04 -22.03 0.41
C ARG A 209 -12.14 -20.88 -0.03
N LEU A 210 -11.68 -20.14 0.97
CA LEU A 210 -10.87 -18.94 0.79
C LEU A 210 -9.38 -19.24 0.77
#